data_AF-A0A9E3BIS9-F1
#
_entry.id   AF-A0A9E3BIS9-F1
#
_cell.length_a   1.000
_cell.length_b   1.000
_cell.length_c   1.000
_cell.angle_alpha   90.00
_cell.angle_beta   90.00
_cell.angle_gamma   90.00
#
_symmetry.space_group_name_H-M   'P 1'
#
loop_
_entity.id
_entity.type
_entity.pdbx_description
1 polymer ?
#
loop_
_entity_poly.entity_id
_entity_poly.type
_entity_poly.pdbx_seq_one_letter_code
_entity_poly.pdbx_strand_id
1 'polypeptide(L)' 'MAQAKDGDTVRVHYTGTLDDGSAFDSSQGREPLEFTLGEGQVIPGFEEAVRGMSP' A
#
# COMPACT_ATOMS: atom_id res chain seq x y z
N MET A 1 2.68 -15.74 -10.73
CA MET A 1 2.64 -14.51 -9.91
C MET A 1 1.35 -14.53 -9.14
N ALA A 2 1.39 -14.50 -7.81
CA ALA A 2 0.18 -14.36 -7.00
C ALA A 2 -0.15 -12.87 -6.91
N GLN A 3 -1.33 -12.48 -7.37
CA GLN A 3 -1.82 -11.11 -7.25
C GLN A 3 -2.45 -10.93 -5.87
N ALA A 4 -2.17 -9.82 -5.20
CA ALA A 4 -2.81 -9.49 -3.93
C ALA A 4 -4.33 -9.38 -4.11
N LYS A 5 -5.10 -10.06 -3.24
CA LYS A 5 -6.57 -10.09 -3.25
C LYS A 5 -7.15 -9.84 -1.86
N ASP A 6 -8.45 -9.60 -1.81
CA ASP A 6 -9.16 -9.30 -0.56
C ASP A 6 -8.98 -10.43 0.46
N GLY A 7 -8.66 -10.06 1.70
CA GLY A 7 -8.33 -10.96 2.80
C GLY A 7 -6.85 -11.35 2.89
N ASP A 8 -6.01 -11.00 1.92
CA ASP A 8 -4.57 -11.20 2.03
C ASP A 8 -3.95 -10.14 2.95
N THR A 9 -3.02 -10.58 3.81
CA THR A 9 -2.15 -9.67 4.56
C THR A 9 -0.99 -9.23 3.67
N VAL A 10 -0.91 -7.93 3.41
CA VAL A 10 0.11 -7.32 2.56
C VAL A 10 1.09 -6.53 3.41
N ARG A 11 2.39 -6.70 3.13
CA ARG A 11 3.47 -5.89 3.69
C ARG A 11 4.15 -5.13 2.56
N VAL A 12 4.06 -3.80 2.57
CA VAL A 12 4.56 -2.98 1.46
C VAL A 12 5.34 -1.77 1.96
N HIS A 13 6.43 -1.47 1.26
CA HIS A 13 7.06 -0.16 1.35
C HIS A 13 6.38 0.80 0.37
N TYR A 14 5.91 1.92 0.88
CA TYR A 14 5.31 3.00 0.10
C TYR A 14 6.02 4.34 0.32
N THR A 15 5.85 5.23 -0.65
CA THR A 15 6.12 6.66 -0.57
C THR A 15 4.93 7.38 -1.17
N GLY A 16 4.21 8.12 -0.35
CA GLY A 16 3.11 8.98 -0.77
C GLY A 16 3.63 10.36 -1.13
N THR A 17 3.27 10.85 -2.32
CA THR A 17 3.61 12.19 -2.78
C THR A 17 2.33 12.97 -3.08
N LEU A 18 2.39 14.29 -2.88
CA LEU A 18 1.37 15.22 -3.34
C LEU A 18 1.57 15.49 -4.84
N ASP A 19 0.59 16.14 -5.47
CA ASP A 19 0.62 16.45 -6.91
C ASP A 19 1.81 17.34 -7.33
N ASP A 20 2.39 18.09 -6.38
CA ASP A 20 3.58 18.91 -6.58
C ASP A 20 4.90 18.11 -6.47
N GLY A 21 4.82 16.80 -6.19
CA GLY A 21 5.94 15.89 -6.01
C GLY A 21 6.54 15.89 -4.61
N SER A 22 6.04 16.70 -3.67
CA SER A 22 6.50 16.66 -2.29
C SER A 22 6.00 15.39 -1.58
N ALA A 23 6.87 14.74 -0.81
CA ALA A 23 6.48 13.55 -0.05
C ALA A 23 5.64 13.96 1.17
N PHE A 24 4.43 13.42 1.28
CA PHE A 24 3.60 13.62 2.47
C PHE A 24 3.85 12.53 3.52
N ASP A 25 4.19 11.31 3.08
CA ASP A 25 4.56 10.22 3.98
C ASP A 25 5.43 9.18 3.24
N SER A 26 6.30 8.48 3.97
CA SER A 26 7.11 7.40 3.39
C SER A 26 7.51 6.38 4.44
N SER A 27 7.40 5.10 4.05
CA SER A 27 7.95 3.98 4.80
C SER A 27 9.45 3.74 4.58
N GLN A 28 10.11 4.55 3.75
CA GLN A 28 11.54 4.44 3.52
C GLN A 28 12.30 4.72 4.83
N GLY A 29 13.09 3.75 5.30
CA GLY A 29 13.86 3.87 6.55
C GLY A 29 13.10 3.49 7.82
N ARG A 30 11.85 3.01 7.71
CA ARG A 30 11.05 2.41 8.79
C ARG A 30 10.53 1.03 8.38
N GLU A 31 9.79 0.35 9.26
CA GLU A 31 9.19 -0.94 8.94
C GLU A 31 8.13 -0.83 7.82
N PRO A 32 7.95 -1.87 6.98
CA PRO A 32 6.89 -1.91 5.98
C PRO A 32 5.52 -1.74 6.62
N LEU A 33 4.60 -1.12 5.90
CA LEU A 33 3.21 -1.07 6.33
C LEU A 33 2.59 -2.45 6.12
N GLU A 34 2.04 -3.01 7.19
CA GLU A 34 1.26 -4.24 7.15
C GLU A 34 -0.23 -3.89 7.27
N PHE A 35 -1.04 -4.42 6.35
CA PHE A 35 -2.49 -4.28 6.38
C PHE A 35 -3.17 -5.44 5.65
N THR A 36 -4.43 -5.69 5.97
CA THR A 36 -5.29 -6.66 5.27
C THR A 36 -6.03 -5.97 4.14
N LEU A 37 -5.92 -6.51 2.92
CA LEU A 37 -6.57 -5.93 1.77
C LEU A 37 -8.10 -6.11 1.83
N GLY A 38 -8.84 -5.01 1.66
CA GLY A 38 -10.32 -5.02 1.62
C GLY A 38 -10.99 -4.90 2.99
N GLU A 39 -10.23 -4.72 4.07
CA GLU A 39 -10.77 -4.40 5.40
C GLU A 39 -10.94 -2.89 5.62
N GLY A 40 -10.51 -2.05 4.67
CA GLY A 40 -10.62 -0.59 4.81
C GLY A 40 -9.69 -0.02 5.88
N GLN A 41 -8.57 -0.71 6.15
CA GLN A 41 -7.56 -0.27 7.11
C GLN A 41 -6.71 0.90 6.57
N VAL A 42 -6.69 1.08 5.25
CA VAL A 42 -5.99 2.15 4.54
C VAL A 42 -6.95 2.85 3.59
N ILE A 43 -6.54 3.99 3.04
CA ILE A 43 -7.38 4.76 2.11
C ILE A 43 -7.73 3.92 0.87
N PRO A 44 -8.96 4.03 0.30
CA PRO A 44 -9.40 3.19 -0.80
C PRO A 44 -8.47 3.19 -2.01
N GLY A 45 -7.94 4.36 -2.39
CA GLY A 45 -7.00 4.46 -3.51
C GLY A 45 -5.68 3.70 -3.28
N PHE A 46 -5.27 3.51 -2.02
CA PHE A 46 -4.12 2.69 -1.69
C PHE A 46 -4.44 1.19 -1.79
N GLU A 47 -5.60 0.76 -1.29
CA GLU A 47 -6.07 -0.62 -1.47
C GLU A 47 -6.20 -0.97 -2.95
N GLU A 48 -6.78 -0.08 -3.76
CA GLU A 48 -6.92 -0.27 -5.21
C GLU A 48 -5.56 -0.36 -5.92
N ALA A 49 -4.59 0.47 -5.53
CA ALA A 49 -3.24 0.41 -6.11
C ALA A 49 -2.53 -0.91 -5.78
N VAL A 50 -2.74 -1.45 -4.57
CA VAL A 50 -2.16 -2.72 -4.14
C VAL A 50 -2.91 -3.91 -4.73
N ARG A 51 -4.24 -3.79 -4.93
CA ARG A 51 -5.12 -4.77 -5.58
C ARG A 51 -4.73 -4.91 -7.05
N GLY A 52 -3.72 -5.73 -7.30
CA GLY A 52 -3.13 -5.80 -8.63
C GLY A 52 -1.64 -6.09 -8.62
N MET A 53 -0.94 -5.69 -7.55
CA MET A 53 0.49 -5.88 -7.41
C MET A 53 0.84 -7.36 -7.37
N SER A 54 1.88 -7.71 -8.11
CA SER A 54 2.58 -8.98 -8.02
C SER A 54 3.88 -8.76 -7.25
N PRO A 55 4.30 -9.73 -6.41
CA PRO A 55 5.59 -9.68 -5.72
C PRO A 55 6.79 -9.76 -6.67
#